data_AF-A0A8S0T0G5-F1
#
_entry.id   AF-A0A8S0T0G5-F1
#
_cell.length_a   1.000
_cell.length_b   1.000
_cell.length_c   1.000
_cell.angle_alpha   90.00
_cell.angle_beta   90.00
_cell.angle_gamma   90.00
#
_symmetry.space_group_name_H-M   'P 1'
#
loop_
_entity.id
_entity.type
_entity.pdbx_description
1 polymer ?
#
loop_
_entity_poly.entity_id
_entity_poly.type
_entity_poly.pdbx_seq_one_letter_code
_entity_poly.pdbx_strand_id
1 'polypeptide(L)'
;MIAYEASPESDTGIPIICYVNFLKSLIVKSEDVKELREKKILFSTLDSDEQVVEVIKEIDTSGLDNYYIFDDVKMRIEKHCSSKAKTWIAELIHTYFRNPWTFIALLAATFLLCLTFLQTYYTVNPK
;
A
#
# COMPACT_ATOMS: atom_id res chain seq x y z
N MET A 1 -14.34 -49.78 1.95
CA MET A 1 -13.31 -48.89 1.36
C MET A 1 -13.97 -47.55 1.02
N ILE A 2 -14.40 -46.80 2.05
CA ILE A 2 -15.00 -45.44 1.95
C ILE A 2 -14.64 -44.60 3.21
N ALA A 3 -14.23 -45.21 4.33
CA ALA A 3 -14.06 -44.51 5.60
C ALA A 3 -12.68 -43.85 5.84
N TYR A 4 -11.91 -43.51 4.80
CA TYR A 4 -10.61 -42.83 4.98
C TYR A 4 -10.56 -41.42 4.35
N GLU A 5 -11.64 -40.93 3.75
CA GLU A 5 -11.67 -39.60 3.10
C GLU A 5 -12.03 -38.44 4.04
N ALA A 6 -12.31 -38.71 5.31
CA ALA A 6 -12.51 -37.67 6.31
C ALA A 6 -11.28 -37.57 7.21
N SER A 7 -10.26 -36.85 6.76
CA SER A 7 -9.28 -36.24 7.67
C SER A 7 -9.82 -34.86 8.05
N PRO A 8 -10.50 -34.70 9.20
CA PRO A 8 -10.60 -33.39 9.82
C PRO A 8 -9.19 -33.01 10.30
N GLU A 9 -8.82 -31.73 10.26
CA GLU A 9 -7.61 -31.20 10.89
C GLU A 9 -6.26 -31.44 10.17
N SER A 10 -6.17 -31.04 8.90
CA SER A 10 -4.88 -30.47 8.47
C SER A 10 -4.93 -28.96 8.77
N ASP A 11 -4.27 -28.54 9.84
CA ASP A 11 -4.06 -27.13 10.26
C ASP A 11 -3.38 -26.27 9.16
N THR A 12 -3.01 -26.89 8.03
CA THR A 12 -2.41 -26.29 6.84
C THR A 12 -3.23 -25.15 6.22
N GLY A 13 -4.56 -25.14 6.39
CA GLY A 13 -5.42 -24.11 5.81
C GLY A 13 -5.33 -22.74 6.52
N ILE A 14 -5.07 -22.75 7.83
CA ILE A 14 -5.09 -21.53 8.64
C ILE A 14 -3.95 -20.57 8.25
N PRO A 15 -2.67 -21.02 8.12
CA PRO A 15 -1.59 -20.15 7.66
C PRO A 15 -1.82 -19.56 6.27
N ILE A 16 -2.42 -20.34 5.34
CA ILE A 16 -2.72 -19.89 3.98
C ILE A 16 -3.77 -18.77 4.01
N ILE A 17 -4.86 -18.96 4.75
CA ILE A 17 -5.90 -17.93 4.92
C ILE A 17 -5.32 -16.66 5.55
N CYS A 18 -4.48 -16.79 6.58
CA CYS A 18 -3.81 -15.65 7.21
C CYS A 18 -2.91 -14.89 6.23
N TYR A 19 -2.19 -15.62 5.37
CA TYR A 19 -1.34 -15.03 4.34
C TYR A 19 -2.16 -14.29 3.27
N VAL A 20 -3.27 -14.87 2.80
CA VAL A 20 -4.19 -14.19 1.86
C VAL A 20 -4.77 -12.92 2.49
N ASN A 21 -5.23 -12.97 3.74
CA ASN A 21 -5.70 -11.78 4.45
C ASN A 21 -4.61 -10.72 4.62
N PHE A 22 -3.37 -11.13 4.89
CA PHE A 22 -2.23 -10.22 4.91
C PHE A 22 -1.98 -9.58 3.54
N LEU A 23 -1.99 -10.35 2.45
CA LEU A 23 -1.87 -9.83 1.09
C LEU A 23 -3.00 -8.86 0.73
N LYS A 24 -4.26 -9.18 1.08
CA LYS A 24 -5.41 -8.27 0.93
C LYS A 24 -5.19 -6.93 1.64
N SER A 25 -4.52 -6.93 2.79
CA SER A 25 -4.18 -5.69 3.53
C SER A 25 -3.06 -4.87 2.89
N LEU A 26 -2.17 -5.52 2.10
CA LEU A 26 -1.11 -4.85 1.36
C LEU A 26 -1.56 -4.35 -0.02
N ILE A 27 -2.55 -5.00 -0.63
CA ILE A 27 -2.98 -4.78 -2.01
C ILE A 27 -4.34 -4.08 -2.02
N VAL A 28 -4.33 -2.75 -2.10
CA VAL A 28 -5.53 -1.92 -2.19
C VAL A 28 -5.87 -1.65 -3.66
N LYS A 29 -4.84 -1.38 -4.48
CA LYS A 29 -4.93 -0.98 -5.89
C LYS A 29 -3.83 -1.62 -6.74
N SER A 30 -3.91 -1.49 -8.06
CA SER A 30 -2.98 -2.17 -8.99
C SER A 30 -1.54 -1.67 -8.85
N GLU A 31 -1.33 -0.42 -8.41
CA GLU A 31 0.01 0.08 -8.14
C GLU A 31 0.70 -0.63 -6.97
N ASP A 32 -0.06 -1.13 -5.99
CA ASP A 32 0.50 -1.90 -4.88
C ASP A 32 1.02 -3.25 -5.39
N VAL A 33 0.26 -3.90 -6.28
CA VAL A 33 0.68 -5.15 -6.95
C VAL A 33 1.95 -4.91 -7.75
N LYS A 34 2.00 -3.82 -8.52
CA LYS A 34 3.16 -3.44 -9.30
C LYS A 34 4.40 -3.27 -8.42
N GLU A 35 4.31 -2.50 -7.34
CA GLU A 35 5.42 -2.30 -6.40
C GLU A 35 5.88 -3.65 -5.80
N LEU A 36 4.95 -4.49 -5.35
CA LEU A 36 5.27 -5.81 -4.79
C LEU A 36 5.95 -6.74 -5.81
N ARG A 37 5.56 -6.68 -7.09
CA ARG A 37 6.22 -7.42 -8.17
C ARG A 37 7.63 -6.90 -8.47
N GLU A 38 7.79 -5.58 -8.55
CA GLU A 38 9.10 -4.95 -8.76
C GLU A 38 10.09 -5.29 -7.64
N LYS A 39 9.60 -5.42 -6.40
CA LYS A 39 10.39 -5.87 -5.24
C LYS A 39 10.51 -7.40 -5.14
N LYS A 40 9.93 -8.17 -6.07
CA LYS A 40 9.93 -9.64 -6.09
C LYS A 40 9.32 -10.27 -4.82
N ILE A 41 8.38 -9.57 -4.21
CA ILE A 41 7.61 -10.03 -3.04
C ILE A 41 6.38 -10.82 -3.51
N LEU A 42 5.79 -10.40 -4.62
CA LEU A 42 4.65 -11.05 -5.26
C LEU A 42 5.06 -11.55 -6.65
N PHE A 43 4.69 -12.78 -6.97
CA PHE A 43 4.82 -13.35 -8.30
C PHE A 43 3.43 -13.62 -8.84
N SER A 44 3.13 -13.10 -10.02
CA SER A 44 1.86 -13.33 -10.70
C SER A 44 2.12 -13.67 -12.16
N THR A 45 1.37 -14.65 -12.66
CA THR A 45 1.32 -15.04 -14.08
C THR A 45 0.17 -14.36 -14.82
N LEU A 46 -0.59 -13.50 -14.14
CA LEU A 46 -1.74 -12.79 -14.74
C LEU A 46 -1.27 -11.61 -15.59
N ASP A 47 -2.04 -11.36 -16.65
CA ASP A 47 -1.69 -10.40 -17.71
C ASP A 47 -1.72 -8.93 -17.26
N SER A 48 -2.44 -8.60 -16.17
CA SER A 48 -2.47 -7.23 -15.63
C SER A 48 -2.47 -7.21 -14.09
N ASP A 49 -1.98 -6.11 -13.52
CA ASP A 49 -1.99 -5.89 -12.07
C ASP A 49 -3.43 -5.81 -11.53
N GLU A 50 -4.36 -5.26 -12.31
CA GLU A 50 -5.78 -5.15 -11.97
C GLU A 50 -6.42 -6.53 -11.76
N GLN A 51 -6.11 -7.50 -12.64
CA GLN A 51 -6.60 -8.88 -12.50
C GLN A 51 -6.07 -9.53 -11.22
N VAL A 52 -4.83 -9.24 -10.81
CA VAL A 52 -4.28 -9.74 -9.55
C VAL A 52 -5.05 -9.17 -8.35
N VAL A 53 -5.36 -7.87 -8.38
CA VAL A 53 -6.16 -7.23 -7.33
C VAL A 53 -7.53 -7.89 -7.22
N GLU A 54 -8.19 -8.14 -8.35
CA GLU A 54 -9.52 -8.76 -8.40
C GLU A 54 -9.50 -10.17 -7.81
N VAL A 55 -8.60 -11.04 -8.28
CA VAL A 55 -8.47 -12.42 -7.78
C VAL A 55 -8.17 -12.44 -6.29
N ILE A 56 -7.22 -11.64 -5.81
CA ILE A 56 -6.86 -11.63 -4.38
C ILE A 56 -8.03 -11.16 -3.51
N LYS A 57 -8.83 -10.19 -3.98
CA LYS A 57 -10.00 -9.71 -3.25
C LYS A 57 -11.15 -10.72 -3.28
N GLU A 58 -11.31 -11.46 -4.37
CA GLU A 58 -12.37 -12.46 -4.55
C GLU A 58 -12.17 -13.72 -3.70
N ILE A 59 -10.92 -14.11 -3.40
CA ILE A 59 -10.64 -15.30 -2.57
C ILE A 59 -11.40 -15.21 -1.24
N ASP A 60 -12.37 -16.10 -1.02
CA ASP A 60 -13.09 -16.15 0.24
C ASP A 60 -12.19 -16.69 1.36
N THR A 61 -12.05 -15.91 2.42
CA THR A 61 -11.28 -16.28 3.61
C THR A 61 -12.17 -16.75 4.75
N SER A 62 -13.45 -17.04 4.47
CA SER A 62 -14.46 -17.57 5.40
C SER A 62 -14.67 -16.70 6.66
N GLY A 63 -14.28 -15.43 6.59
CA GLY A 63 -14.31 -14.50 7.73
C GLY A 63 -13.35 -14.89 8.87
N LEU A 64 -12.42 -15.82 8.62
CA LEU A 64 -11.36 -16.18 9.57
C LEU A 64 -10.31 -15.08 9.57
N ASP A 65 -10.60 -14.01 10.30
CA ASP A 65 -9.64 -12.97 10.66
C ASP A 65 -8.74 -13.49 11.80
N ASN A 66 -7.95 -14.53 11.52
CA ASN A 66 -6.89 -14.90 12.45
C ASN A 66 -5.75 -13.88 12.33
N TYR A 67 -5.95 -12.76 13.02
CA TYR A 67 -5.15 -11.55 12.91
C TYR A 67 -3.69 -11.74 13.36
N TYR A 68 -3.42 -12.78 14.14
CA TYR A 68 -2.22 -12.87 14.96
C TYR A 68 -0.96 -13.38 14.23
N ILE A 69 -1.09 -14.25 13.22
CA ILE A 69 0.09 -14.90 12.59
C ILE A 69 1.02 -13.88 11.92
N PHE A 70 0.45 -12.85 11.30
CA PHE A 70 1.20 -11.80 10.60
C PHE A 70 1.20 -10.45 11.34
N ASP A 71 0.68 -10.38 12.56
CA ASP A 71 0.60 -9.12 13.31
C ASP A 71 1.98 -8.53 13.59
N ASP A 72 2.91 -9.35 14.05
CA ASP A 72 4.31 -8.95 14.27
C ASP A 72 4.99 -8.49 12.97
N VAL A 73 4.64 -9.08 11.82
CA VAL A 73 5.11 -8.62 10.50
C VAL A 73 4.50 -7.26 10.16
N LYS A 74 3.19 -7.07 10.33
CA LYS A 74 2.50 -5.80 10.11
C LYS A 74 3.08 -4.69 10.98
N MET A 75 3.28 -4.96 12.28
CA MET A 75 3.86 -4.01 13.23
C MET A 75 5.29 -3.62 12.83
N ARG A 76 6.12 -4.56 12.38
CA ARG A 76 7.47 -4.25 11.88
C ARG A 76 7.44 -3.39 10.63
N ILE A 77 6.55 -3.68 9.69
CA ILE A 77 6.36 -2.88 8.47
C ILE A 77 5.92 -1.47 8.86
N GLU A 78 4.91 -1.33 9.71
CA GLU A 78 4.41 -0.03 10.17
C GLU A 78 5.49 0.77 10.90
N LYS A 79 6.22 0.14 11.81
CA LYS A 79 7.32 0.78 12.54
C LYS A 79 8.41 1.28 11.59
N HIS A 80 8.76 0.48 10.58
CA HIS A 80 9.75 0.86 9.57
C HIS A 80 9.27 1.98 8.66
N CYS A 81 8.05 1.88 8.14
CA CYS A 81 7.42 2.92 7.32
C CYS A 81 7.25 4.23 8.10
N SER A 82 6.82 4.16 9.36
CA SER A 82 6.72 5.30 10.27
C SER A 82 8.08 5.92 10.51
N SER A 83 9.12 5.11 10.78
CA SER A 83 10.49 5.62 10.96
C SER A 83 10.98 6.33 9.70
N LYS A 84 10.83 5.73 8.52
CA LYS A 84 11.22 6.35 7.25
C LYS A 84 10.45 7.63 6.99
N ALA A 85 9.11 7.60 7.10
CA ALA A 85 8.28 8.79 6.91
C ALA A 85 8.68 9.91 7.88
N LYS A 86 8.93 9.58 9.16
CA LYS A 86 9.46 10.52 10.15
C LYS A 86 10.83 11.06 9.75
N THR A 87 11.72 10.23 9.21
CA THR A 87 13.03 10.69 8.70
C THR A 87 12.87 11.65 7.53
N TRP A 88 12.08 11.32 6.52
CA TRP A 88 11.82 12.20 5.38
C TRP A 88 11.19 13.53 5.80
N ILE A 89 10.20 13.49 6.71
CA ILE A 89 9.59 14.69 7.28
C ILE A 89 10.63 15.51 8.05
N ALA A 90 11.47 14.85 8.86
CA ALA A 90 12.53 15.52 9.61
C ALA A 90 13.56 16.18 8.69
N GLU A 91 13.97 15.50 7.61
CA GLU A 91 14.88 16.05 6.60
C GLU A 91 14.26 17.23 5.84
N LEU A 92 12.97 17.16 5.50
CA LEU A 92 12.25 18.24 4.84
C LEU A 92 12.12 19.45 5.77
N ILE A 93 11.75 19.25 7.03
CA ILE A 93 11.70 20.32 8.02
C ILE A 93 13.11 20.93 8.18
N HIS A 94 14.12 20.09 8.37
CA HIS A 94 15.48 20.54 8.59
C HIS A 94 16.09 21.28 7.38
N THR A 95 15.73 20.91 6.16
CA THR A 95 16.27 21.52 4.94
C THR A 95 15.51 22.78 4.54
N TYR A 96 14.18 22.77 4.63
CA TYR A 96 13.34 23.87 4.15
C TYR A 96 12.98 24.90 5.23
N PHE A 97 12.80 24.48 6.49
CA PHE A 97 12.38 25.38 7.58
C PHE A 97 13.53 25.91 8.42
N ARG A 98 14.75 25.38 8.27
CA ARG A 98 15.94 25.90 8.98
C ARG A 98 16.50 27.16 8.33
N ASN A 99 16.30 27.35 7.03
CA ASN A 99 16.70 28.57 6.32
C ASN A 99 15.46 29.41 5.99
N PRO A 100 15.27 30.58 6.61
CA PRO A 100 14.09 31.42 6.36
C PRO A 100 13.94 31.80 4.89
N TRP A 101 15.05 31.92 4.14
CA TRP A 101 15.02 32.19 2.71
C TRP A 101 14.44 31.04 1.88
N THR A 102 14.77 29.80 2.22
CA THR A 102 14.26 28.61 1.53
C THR A 102 12.76 28.44 1.81
N PHE A 103 12.32 28.74 3.03
CA PHE A 103 10.90 28.75 3.36
C PHE A 103 10.12 29.80 2.54
N ILE A 104 10.62 31.04 2.43
CA ILE A 104 9.99 32.10 1.62
C ILE A 104 9.93 31.67 0.14
N ALA A 105 11.01 31.10 -0.39
CA ALA A 105 11.05 30.61 -1.77
C ALA A 105 10.04 29.48 -2.02
N LEU A 106 9.90 28.55 -1.07
CA LEU A 106 8.90 27.48 -1.14
C LEU A 106 7.47 28.04 -1.14
N LEU A 107 7.20 29.04 -0.29
CA LEU A 107 5.91 29.72 -0.23
C LEU A 107 5.59 30.40 -1.57
N ALA A 108 6.52 31.18 -2.10
CA ALA A 108 6.37 31.86 -3.39
C ALA A 108 6.13 30.86 -4.54
N ALA A 109 6.90 29.78 -4.61
CA ALA A 109 6.71 28.72 -5.59
C ALA A 109 5.32 28.08 -5.49
N THR A 110 4.85 27.80 -4.28
CA THR A 110 3.51 27.25 -4.03
C THR A 110 2.42 28.21 -4.50
N PHE A 111 2.53 29.51 -4.19
CA PHE A 111 1.59 30.53 -4.67
C PHE A 111 1.54 30.60 -6.19
N LEU A 112 2.71 30.61 -6.86
CA LEU A 112 2.78 30.62 -8.31
C LEU A 112 2.14 29.36 -8.92
N LEU A 113 2.36 28.19 -8.32
CA LEU A 113 1.76 26.93 -8.75
C LEU A 113 0.23 26.97 -8.65
N CYS A 114 -0.31 27.46 -7.53
CA CYS A 114 -1.75 27.67 -7.35
C CYS A 114 -2.34 28.63 -8.39
N LEU A 115 -1.65 29.75 -8.66
CA LEU A 115 -2.07 30.70 -9.69
C LEU A 115 -2.06 30.07 -11.09
N THR A 116 -1.02 29.30 -11.40
CA THR A 116 -0.89 28.61 -12.69
C THR A 116 -1.99 27.56 -12.87
N PHE A 117 -2.32 26.82 -11.80
CA PHE A 117 -3.43 25.87 -11.80
C PHE A 117 -4.76 26.57 -12.03
N LEU A 118 -5.03 27.67 -11.31
CA LEU A 118 -6.23 28.47 -11.51
C LEU A 118 -6.32 29.00 -12.94
N GLN A 119 -5.23 29.58 -13.45
CA GLN A 119 -5.16 30.08 -14.83
C GLN A 119 -5.46 28.98 -15.84
N THR A 120 -4.84 27.80 -15.69
CA THR A 120 -5.08 26.64 -16.55
C THR A 120 -6.53 26.17 -16.46
N TYR A 121 -7.08 26.09 -15.25
CA TYR A 121 -8.47 25.69 -15.02
C TYR A 121 -9.47 26.63 -15.68
N TYR A 122 -9.30 27.95 -15.52
CA TYR A 122 -10.15 28.95 -16.19
C TYR A 122 -9.94 29.02 -17.70
N THR A 123 -8.75 28.69 -18.19
CA THR A 123 -8.46 28.61 -19.64
C THR A 123 -9.11 27.38 -20.29
N VAL A 124 -9.16 26.25 -19.59
CA VAL A 124 -9.74 24.99 -20.09
C VAL A 124 -11.26 24.94 -19.90
N ASN A 125 -11.79 25.55 -18.84
CA ASN A 125 -13.22 25.73 -18.61
C ASN A 125 -13.59 27.23 -18.66
N PRO A 126 -13.53 27.87 -19.83
CA PRO A 126 -14.08 29.21 -19.97
C PRO A 126 -15.59 29.11 -19.80
N LYS A 127 -16.15 29.87 -18.85
CA LYS A 127 -17.60 30.08 -18.75
C LYS A 127 -18.04 31.09 -19.80
#